data_AF-A0A5C5UE74-F1
#
_entry.id   AF-A0A5C5UE74-F1
#
_cell.length_a   1.000
_cell.length_b   1.000
_cell.length_c   1.000
_cell.angle_alpha   90.00
_cell.angle_beta   90.00
_cell.angle_gamma   90.00
#
_symmetry.space_group_name_H-M   'P 1'
#
loop_
_entity.id
_entity.type
_entity.pdbx_description
1 polymer ?
#
loop_
_entity_poly.entity_id
_entity_poly.type
_entity_poly.pdbx_seq_one_letter_code
_entity_poly.pdbx_strand_id
1 'polypeptide(L)'
;MNHSKALPLAFIVAILGVGSLVTVNALLAAPSADHGPEYSYKEVLAAPTSQPTPLDTSLPSEEELQQVVAGMAKQQATQAQHEPLSAHPEGIEKEYKRLGGENSKLGRPLTGIVEAGHGGAKQVYERGMMYWSASTGAHAMYNEFFIKYLLLGGESGLLGLPTTNVEKVGNGARQGFQQATWLYSAQDSGIHYIGGRIHEHWTQRGGAESKYGFPRSDIINVASETSGEFDRAVLFKDDLAILSNSQTGLVSEASLAAAG
;
A
#
# COMPACT_ATOMS: atom_id res chain seq x y z
N MET A 1 -4.62 -32.66 13.07
CA MET A 1 -4.45 -33.22 11.70
C MET A 1 -4.73 -32.09 10.73
N ASN A 2 -3.68 -31.42 10.26
CA ASN A 2 -3.81 -30.25 9.40
C ASN A 2 -4.02 -30.71 7.95
N HIS A 3 -5.24 -30.58 7.45
CA HIS A 3 -5.55 -30.81 6.04
C HIS A 3 -5.13 -29.57 5.25
N SER A 4 -3.97 -29.59 4.60
CA SER A 4 -3.64 -28.61 3.56
C SER A 4 -4.57 -28.86 2.37
N LYS A 5 -5.63 -28.07 2.23
CA LYS A 5 -6.47 -28.08 1.02
C LYS A 5 -5.69 -27.36 -0.09
N ALA A 6 -5.29 -28.10 -1.11
CA ALA A 6 -4.83 -27.51 -2.36
C ALA A 6 -6.03 -26.79 -3.01
N LEU A 7 -5.85 -25.50 -3.32
CA LEU A 7 -6.82 -24.71 -4.09
C LEU A 7 -6.57 -24.97 -5.58
N PRO A 8 -7.61 -25.23 -6.41
CA PRO A 8 -7.43 -25.51 -7.83
C PRO A 8 -6.93 -24.29 -8.61
N LEU A 9 -5.97 -24.50 -9.51
CA LEU A 9 -5.22 -23.51 -10.32
C LEU A 9 -6.06 -22.63 -11.28
N ALA A 10 -7.40 -22.69 -11.26
CA ALA A 10 -8.25 -21.98 -12.21
C ALA A 10 -8.50 -20.49 -11.87
N PHE A 11 -7.89 -19.94 -10.82
CA PHE A 11 -8.29 -18.64 -10.25
C PHE A 11 -7.14 -17.66 -10.02
N ILE A 12 -6.48 -17.26 -11.12
CA ILE A 12 -5.87 -15.92 -11.26
C ILE A 12 -6.40 -15.36 -12.59
N VAL A 13 -7.63 -14.84 -12.57
CA VAL A 13 -8.19 -14.16 -13.74
C VAL A 13 -7.70 -12.72 -13.72
N ALA A 14 -6.84 -12.38 -14.68
CA ALA A 14 -6.60 -11.01 -15.10
C ALA A 14 -7.93 -10.39 -15.56
N ILE A 15 -8.45 -9.38 -14.85
CA ILE A 15 -9.60 -8.61 -15.33
C ILE A 15 -9.07 -7.35 -16.04
N LEU A 16 -8.85 -7.49 -17.35
CA LEU A 16 -9.04 -6.40 -18.31
C LEU A 16 -10.52 -6.41 -18.72
N GLY A 17 -11.28 -5.37 -18.36
CA GLY A 17 -12.68 -5.27 -18.74
C GLY A 17 -13.28 -3.93 -18.33
N VAL A 18 -13.29 -2.98 -19.26
CA VAL A 18 -13.86 -1.63 -19.12
C VAL A 18 -15.37 -1.71 -18.86
N GLY A 19 -15.89 -0.99 -17.86
CA GLY A 19 -17.35 -0.84 -17.71
C GLY A 19 -17.82 -0.27 -16.37
N SER A 20 -18.01 1.06 -16.36
CA SER A 20 -18.91 1.88 -15.51
C SER A 20 -18.85 1.77 -13.97
N LEU A 21 -18.51 2.93 -13.36
CA LEU A 21 -18.61 3.24 -11.94
C LEU A 21 -20.02 2.98 -11.37
N VAL A 22 -20.07 2.27 -10.26
CA VAL A 22 -21.07 2.51 -9.19
C VAL A 22 -20.30 2.65 -7.89
N THR A 23 -20.29 3.86 -7.34
CA THR A 23 -19.75 4.14 -6.00
C THR A 23 -20.70 3.58 -4.95
N VAL A 24 -20.23 2.62 -4.15
CA VAL A 24 -20.89 2.27 -2.88
C VAL A 24 -19.95 2.66 -1.75
N ASN A 25 -20.16 3.85 -1.19
CA ASN A 25 -19.63 4.21 0.12
C ASN A 25 -20.42 3.42 1.17
N ALA A 26 -19.87 2.29 1.60
CA ALA A 26 -20.33 1.62 2.82
C ALA A 26 -19.21 1.68 3.85
N LEU A 27 -19.30 2.66 4.74
CA LEU A 27 -18.53 2.72 5.97
C LEU A 27 -19.03 1.59 6.89
N LEU A 28 -18.46 0.39 6.75
CA LEU A 28 -18.71 -0.70 7.68
C LEU A 28 -17.80 -0.53 8.89
N ALA A 29 -18.31 0.13 9.93
CA ALA A 29 -17.81 -0.07 11.28
C ALA A 29 -18.10 -1.53 11.66
N ALA A 30 -17.06 -2.36 11.69
CA ALA A 30 -17.19 -3.72 12.19
C ALA A 30 -17.51 -3.67 13.71
N PRO A 31 -18.51 -4.42 14.19
CA PRO A 31 -18.69 -4.62 15.63
C PRO A 31 -17.44 -5.33 16.17
N SER A 32 -16.94 -4.85 17.32
CA SER A 32 -15.86 -5.47 18.08
C SER A 32 -16.22 -6.93 18.38
N ALA A 33 -15.62 -7.86 17.65
CA ALA A 33 -15.71 -9.27 17.97
C ALA A 33 -14.91 -9.55 19.25
N ASP A 34 -15.60 -10.10 20.24
CA ASP A 34 -15.12 -10.48 21.56
C ASP A 34 -14.07 -11.62 21.42
N HIS A 35 -12.80 -11.26 21.38
CA HIS A 35 -11.68 -12.20 21.30
C HIS A 35 -10.58 -11.80 22.30
N GLY A 36 -10.03 -12.81 22.98
CA GLY A 36 -9.18 -12.70 24.18
C GLY A 36 -7.95 -11.77 24.10
N PRO A 37 -7.25 -11.62 25.24
CA PRO A 37 -6.40 -10.47 25.50
C PRO A 37 -5.03 -10.64 24.84
N GLU A 38 -4.89 -10.24 23.58
CA GLU A 38 -3.65 -9.70 23.02
C GLU A 38 -3.90 -9.31 21.54
N TYR A 39 -3.62 -8.04 21.21
CA TYR A 39 -3.65 -7.42 19.87
C TYR A 39 -5.01 -6.91 19.36
N SER A 40 -5.24 -5.60 19.52
CA SER A 40 -6.22 -4.85 18.73
C SER A 40 -5.67 -4.67 17.31
N TYR A 41 -5.92 -5.60 16.40
CA TYR A 41 -5.55 -5.45 14.99
C TYR A 41 -6.66 -4.69 14.24
N LYS A 42 -6.28 -3.90 13.25
CA LYS A 42 -7.20 -3.23 12.33
C LYS A 42 -7.14 -3.96 10.99
N GLU A 43 -8.22 -4.67 10.65
CA GLU A 43 -8.33 -5.30 9.34
C GLU A 43 -8.41 -4.26 8.21
N VAL A 44 -7.85 -4.60 7.05
CA VAL A 44 -7.65 -3.65 5.94
C VAL A 44 -8.52 -4.01 4.74
N LEU A 45 -9.22 -3.02 4.17
CA LEU A 45 -10.02 -3.22 2.96
C LEU A 45 -9.18 -3.88 1.83
N ALA A 46 -9.77 -4.88 1.19
CA ALA A 46 -9.26 -5.40 -0.08
C ALA A 46 -9.49 -4.37 -1.19
N ALA A 47 -8.66 -4.39 -2.22
CA ALA A 47 -8.81 -3.49 -3.36
C ALA A 47 -10.14 -3.84 -4.04
N PRO A 48 -10.96 -2.84 -4.42
CA PRO A 48 -12.09 -3.09 -5.29
C PRO A 48 -11.60 -3.77 -6.57
N THR A 49 -12.32 -4.78 -7.07
CA THR A 49 -12.01 -5.47 -8.33
C THR A 49 -11.97 -4.53 -9.56
N SER A 50 -12.45 -3.30 -9.41
CA SER A 50 -12.48 -2.24 -10.41
C SER A 50 -11.24 -1.33 -10.42
N GLN A 51 -10.30 -1.50 -9.48
CA GLN A 51 -9.04 -0.77 -9.50
C GLN A 51 -7.97 -1.62 -10.20
N PRO A 52 -7.44 -1.19 -11.37
CA PRO A 52 -6.32 -1.88 -11.96
C PRO A 52 -5.14 -1.81 -10.99
N THR A 53 -4.45 -2.93 -10.77
CA THR A 53 -3.17 -2.96 -10.06
C THR A 53 -2.04 -2.85 -11.09
N PRO A 54 -1.67 -1.64 -11.54
CA PRO A 54 -1.02 -1.45 -12.83
C PRO A 54 0.52 -1.54 -12.73
N LEU A 55 1.03 -2.21 -11.69
CA LEU A 55 2.46 -2.41 -11.42
C LEU A 55 2.79 -3.87 -11.03
N ASP A 56 1.87 -4.81 -11.27
CA ASP A 56 1.97 -6.19 -10.77
C ASP A 56 3.01 -7.06 -11.49
N THR A 57 3.56 -6.60 -12.61
CA THR A 57 4.47 -7.41 -13.43
C THR A 57 5.85 -6.81 -13.61
N SER A 58 6.05 -5.51 -13.33
CA SER A 58 7.35 -4.84 -13.35
C SER A 58 7.31 -3.45 -12.71
N LEU A 59 8.48 -2.96 -12.26
CA LEU A 59 8.65 -1.59 -11.80
C LEU A 59 8.54 -0.59 -12.98
N PRO A 60 7.96 0.61 -12.75
CA PRO A 60 7.84 1.63 -13.77
C PRO A 60 9.22 2.15 -14.17
N SER A 61 9.36 2.57 -15.42
CA SER A 61 10.58 3.21 -15.90
C SER A 61 10.81 4.57 -15.22
N GLU A 62 12.06 5.05 -15.24
CA GLU A 62 12.39 6.37 -14.70
C GLU A 62 11.67 7.51 -15.45
N GLU A 63 11.40 7.34 -16.74
CA GLU A 63 10.69 8.33 -17.55
C GLU A 63 9.22 8.45 -17.12
N GLU A 64 8.53 7.33 -16.92
CA GLU A 64 7.14 7.32 -16.42
C GLU A 64 7.04 7.99 -15.03
N LEU A 65 8.03 7.73 -14.16
CA LEU A 65 8.15 8.39 -12.86
C LEU A 65 8.25 9.91 -13.00
N GLN A 66 9.12 10.40 -13.89
CA GLN A 66 9.30 11.83 -14.11
C GLN A 66 8.04 12.49 -14.69
N GLN A 67 7.32 11.82 -15.59
CA GLN A 67 6.09 12.34 -16.17
C GLN A 67 4.98 12.51 -15.12
N VAL A 68 4.80 11.51 -14.25
CA VAL A 68 3.84 11.60 -13.13
C VAL A 68 4.21 12.78 -12.22
N VAL A 69 5.47 12.86 -11.80
CA VAL A 69 5.96 13.94 -10.91
C VAL A 69 5.73 15.32 -11.52
N ALA A 70 6.07 15.52 -12.79
CA ALA A 70 5.84 16.78 -13.49
C ALA A 70 4.33 17.13 -13.56
N GLY A 71 3.48 16.12 -13.72
CA GLY A 71 2.02 16.25 -13.68
C GLY A 71 1.50 16.83 -12.36
N MET A 72 1.84 16.25 -11.21
CA MET A 72 1.33 16.83 -9.95
C MET A 72 2.02 18.13 -9.57
N ALA A 73 3.30 18.33 -9.91
CA ALA A 73 3.96 19.61 -9.65
C ALA A 73 3.17 20.76 -10.30
N LYS A 74 2.67 20.55 -11.53
CA LYS A 74 1.76 21.48 -12.21
C LYS A 74 0.40 21.61 -11.50
N GLN A 75 -0.22 20.51 -11.08
CA GLN A 75 -1.51 20.57 -10.36
C GLN A 75 -1.40 21.29 -9.02
N GLN A 76 -0.34 21.03 -8.25
CA GLN A 76 -0.09 21.67 -6.96
C GLN A 76 0.29 23.14 -7.11
N ALA A 77 1.07 23.51 -8.14
CA ALA A 77 1.34 24.92 -8.43
C ALA A 77 0.05 25.72 -8.68
N THR A 78 -0.95 25.11 -9.33
CA THR A 78 -2.29 25.70 -9.52
C THR A 78 -3.08 25.82 -8.21
N GLN A 79 -2.96 24.84 -7.31
CA GLN A 79 -3.64 24.88 -6.00
C GLN A 79 -2.98 25.87 -5.02
N ALA A 80 -1.65 26.00 -5.05
CA ALA A 80 -0.89 26.93 -4.21
C ALA A 80 -1.18 28.41 -4.47
N GLN A 81 -1.80 28.74 -5.61
CA GLN A 81 -2.31 30.09 -5.88
C GLN A 81 -3.49 30.49 -4.99
N HIS A 82 -4.08 29.54 -4.24
CA HIS A 82 -5.35 29.76 -3.54
C HIS A 82 -5.30 29.93 -2.02
N GLU A 83 -4.29 29.48 -1.26
CA GLU A 83 -4.03 29.91 0.15
C GLU A 83 -2.70 29.34 0.70
N PRO A 84 -1.86 30.16 1.38
CA PRO A 84 -0.71 29.66 2.12
C PRO A 84 -1.12 29.20 3.53
N LEU A 85 -0.82 27.95 3.88
CA LEU A 85 -1.20 27.40 5.17
C LEU A 85 -0.34 27.93 6.33
N SER A 86 -1.00 28.37 7.40
CA SER A 86 -0.40 28.91 8.63
C SER A 86 0.07 27.83 9.64
N ALA A 87 0.03 26.54 9.27
CA ALA A 87 0.37 25.43 10.17
C ALA A 87 1.75 24.82 9.86
N HIS A 88 2.78 25.38 10.51
CA HIS A 88 4.10 24.82 10.84
C HIS A 88 4.71 23.80 9.82
N PRO A 89 5.24 24.29 8.68
CA PRO A 89 6.04 23.54 7.69
C PRO A 89 7.33 22.88 8.23
N GLU A 90 7.68 23.08 9.51
CA GLU A 90 8.95 22.63 10.09
C GLU A 90 9.17 21.12 9.97
N GLY A 91 8.12 20.31 10.04
CA GLY A 91 8.24 18.86 9.95
C GLY A 91 8.84 18.40 8.62
N ILE A 92 8.31 18.93 7.51
CA ILE A 92 8.78 18.60 6.16
C ILE A 92 10.20 19.12 5.95
N GLU A 93 10.47 20.37 6.31
CA GLU A 93 11.80 20.96 6.13
C GLU A 93 12.88 20.26 6.98
N LYS A 94 12.55 19.93 8.23
CA LYS A 94 13.44 19.20 9.14
C LYS A 94 13.76 17.82 8.60
N GLU A 95 12.75 17.10 8.13
CA GLU A 95 12.94 15.77 7.57
C GLU A 95 13.71 15.82 6.25
N TYR A 96 13.43 16.80 5.39
CA TYR A 96 14.18 17.01 4.15
C TYR A 96 15.67 17.23 4.42
N LYS A 97 16.00 18.07 5.41
CA LYS A 97 17.39 18.27 5.88
C LYS A 97 17.99 16.97 6.43
N ARG A 98 17.24 16.22 7.25
CA ARG A 98 17.69 14.93 7.82
C ARG A 98 18.02 13.89 6.74
N LEU A 99 17.28 13.90 5.63
CA LEU A 99 17.50 13.00 4.49
C LEU A 99 18.64 13.44 3.56
N GLY A 100 19.25 14.61 3.78
CA GLY A 100 20.35 15.13 2.96
C GLY A 100 19.95 16.19 1.93
N GLY A 101 18.73 16.74 2.01
CA GLY A 101 18.26 17.82 1.16
C GLY A 101 18.23 17.44 -0.32
N GLU A 102 18.78 18.31 -1.19
CA GLU A 102 18.81 18.09 -2.64
C GLU A 102 19.63 16.87 -3.07
N ASN A 103 20.57 16.43 -2.23
CA ASN A 103 21.37 15.23 -2.46
C ASN A 103 20.65 13.94 -2.01
N SER A 104 19.46 14.07 -1.42
CA SER A 104 18.64 12.93 -1.01
C SER A 104 17.98 12.25 -2.23
N LYS A 105 17.34 11.11 -1.98
CA LYS A 105 16.50 10.45 -2.99
C LYS A 105 15.32 11.32 -3.46
N LEU A 106 14.94 12.39 -2.77
CA LEU A 106 13.86 13.26 -3.22
C LEU A 106 14.30 14.24 -4.32
N GLY A 107 15.57 14.65 -4.33
CA GLY A 107 16.03 15.77 -5.17
C GLY A 107 15.54 17.11 -4.65
N ARG A 108 15.50 18.12 -5.53
CA ARG A 108 15.09 19.50 -5.19
C ARG A 108 13.56 19.61 -5.02
N PRO A 109 13.06 20.51 -4.17
CA PRO A 109 11.63 20.80 -4.10
C PRO A 109 11.16 21.44 -5.40
N LEU A 110 10.05 20.94 -5.95
CA LEU A 110 9.38 21.50 -7.13
C LEU A 110 8.24 22.44 -6.76
N THR A 111 7.67 22.28 -5.57
CA THR A 111 6.55 23.07 -5.06
C THR A 111 6.88 23.67 -3.69
N GLY A 112 6.14 24.69 -3.28
CA GLY A 112 6.05 25.06 -1.87
C GLY A 112 5.31 23.97 -1.07
N ILE A 113 5.35 24.08 0.26
CA ILE A 113 4.54 23.23 1.13
C ILE A 113 3.08 23.67 1.05
N VAL A 114 2.18 22.73 0.77
CA VAL A 114 0.72 22.96 0.62
C VAL A 114 -0.08 22.06 1.56
N GLU A 115 -1.34 22.40 1.82
CA GLU A 115 -2.23 21.55 2.62
C GLU A 115 -2.49 20.20 1.92
N ALA A 116 -2.49 19.12 2.70
CA ALA A 116 -2.83 17.77 2.24
C ALA A 116 -4.25 17.34 2.67
N GLY A 117 -5.05 18.25 3.21
CA GLY A 117 -6.31 17.95 3.89
C GLY A 117 -6.11 17.35 5.29
N HIS A 118 -7.19 17.28 6.07
CA HIS A 118 -7.21 16.69 7.42
C HIS A 118 -6.14 17.23 8.41
N GLY A 119 -5.73 18.49 8.24
CA GLY A 119 -4.68 19.11 9.07
C GLY A 119 -3.26 18.63 8.76
N GLY A 120 -3.05 18.04 7.58
CA GLY A 120 -1.74 17.64 7.07
C GLY A 120 -1.17 18.61 6.04
N ALA A 121 0.11 18.42 5.72
CA ALA A 121 0.84 19.18 4.71
C ALA A 121 1.58 18.24 3.76
N LYS A 122 1.88 18.71 2.55
CA LYS A 122 2.65 17.96 1.55
C LYS A 122 3.54 18.87 0.71
N GLN A 123 4.60 18.28 0.15
CA GLN A 123 5.50 18.93 -0.79
C GLN A 123 5.95 17.94 -1.86
N VAL A 124 6.04 18.40 -3.12
CA VAL A 124 6.56 17.60 -4.24
C VAL A 124 8.01 17.97 -4.53
N TYR A 125 8.80 16.96 -4.83
CA TYR A 125 10.22 17.03 -5.17
C TYR A 125 10.45 16.36 -6.53
N GLU A 126 11.63 16.55 -7.10
CA GLU A 126 12.01 16.03 -8.43
C GLU A 126 11.76 14.52 -8.61
N ARG A 127 11.85 13.74 -7.54
CA ARG A 127 11.77 12.28 -7.58
C ARG A 127 10.77 11.68 -6.58
N GLY A 128 9.88 12.49 -6.02
CA GLY A 128 8.92 12.01 -5.04
C GLY A 128 8.18 13.12 -4.32
N MET A 129 7.67 12.79 -3.15
CA MET A 129 6.94 13.72 -2.31
C MET A 129 7.17 13.44 -0.83
N MET A 130 6.83 14.41 0.00
CA MET A 130 6.77 14.25 1.44
C MET A 130 5.39 14.65 1.94
N TYR A 131 4.84 13.87 2.86
CA TYR A 131 3.66 14.22 3.63
C TYR A 131 4.04 14.45 5.08
N TRP A 132 3.29 15.32 5.75
CA TRP A 132 3.33 15.52 7.18
C TRP A 132 1.92 15.60 7.76
N SER A 133 1.75 15.07 8.97
CA SER A 133 0.61 15.38 9.84
C SER A 133 1.06 15.36 11.29
N ALA A 134 0.26 15.94 12.19
CA ALA A 134 0.50 15.83 13.62
C ALA A 134 0.53 14.36 14.12
N SER A 135 -0.25 13.49 13.48
CA SER A 135 -0.37 12.08 13.89
C SER A 135 0.77 11.18 13.40
N THR A 136 1.37 11.49 12.25
CA THR A 136 2.37 10.64 11.58
C THR A 136 3.77 11.23 11.63
N GLY A 137 3.92 12.54 11.74
CA GLY A 137 5.17 13.22 11.41
C GLY A 137 5.40 13.27 9.89
N ALA A 138 6.59 13.72 9.49
CA ALA A 138 6.97 13.89 8.09
C ALA A 138 7.62 12.63 7.53
N HIS A 139 7.15 12.17 6.36
CA HIS A 139 7.64 10.97 5.71
C HIS A 139 7.78 11.14 4.21
N ALA A 140 8.95 10.82 3.70
CA ALA A 140 9.31 10.83 2.30
C ALA A 140 8.82 9.58 1.58
N MET A 141 8.33 9.79 0.37
CA MET A 141 7.87 8.75 -0.56
C MET A 141 8.43 9.06 -1.94
N TYR A 142 8.98 8.06 -2.62
CA TYR A 142 9.68 8.25 -3.89
C TYR A 142 9.60 6.99 -4.74
N ASN A 143 9.98 7.13 -6.01
CA ASN A 143 9.99 6.04 -7.00
C ASN A 143 8.61 5.32 -7.11
N GLU A 144 8.60 3.98 -7.21
CA GLU A 144 7.40 3.16 -7.40
C GLU A 144 6.38 3.26 -6.26
N PHE A 145 6.84 3.52 -5.03
CA PHE A 145 5.96 3.72 -3.86
C PHE A 145 5.04 4.90 -4.08
N PHE A 146 5.62 5.97 -4.60
CA PHE A 146 4.91 7.19 -4.87
C PHE A 146 3.82 7.00 -5.95
N ILE A 147 4.13 6.30 -7.04
CA ILE A 147 3.13 5.99 -8.07
C ILE A 147 2.00 5.12 -7.54
N LYS A 148 2.34 3.99 -6.90
CA LYS A 148 1.34 3.04 -6.38
C LYS A 148 0.42 3.73 -5.37
N TYR A 149 0.98 4.57 -4.51
CA TYR A 149 0.21 5.34 -3.54
C TYR A 149 -0.82 6.28 -4.18
N LEU A 150 -0.44 7.02 -5.23
CA LEU A 150 -1.39 7.87 -5.95
C LEU A 150 -2.48 7.08 -6.67
N LEU A 151 -2.14 5.95 -7.27
CA LEU A 151 -3.12 5.06 -7.92
C LEU A 151 -4.15 4.51 -6.92
N LEU A 152 -3.74 4.33 -5.67
CA LEU A 152 -4.61 3.92 -4.56
C LEU A 152 -5.39 5.08 -3.93
N GLY A 153 -5.37 6.28 -4.55
CA GLY A 153 -6.15 7.44 -4.15
C GLY A 153 -5.41 8.43 -3.23
N GLY A 154 -4.10 8.24 -3.01
CA GLY A 154 -3.28 9.13 -2.20
C GLY A 154 -3.75 9.24 -0.74
N GLU A 155 -3.67 10.44 -0.18
CA GLU A 155 -3.98 10.72 1.23
C GLU A 155 -5.42 10.42 1.64
N SER A 156 -6.36 10.55 0.69
CA SER A 156 -7.78 10.25 0.87
C SER A 156 -8.13 8.82 0.47
N GLY A 157 -7.13 8.05 0.04
CA GLY A 157 -7.25 6.73 -0.55
C GLY A 157 -7.15 5.60 0.46
N LEU A 158 -6.94 4.39 -0.08
CA LEU A 158 -6.97 3.13 0.65
C LEU A 158 -5.96 3.06 1.80
N LEU A 159 -4.79 3.70 1.64
CA LEU A 159 -3.67 3.58 2.56
C LEU A 159 -3.65 4.69 3.63
N GLY A 160 -4.26 5.85 3.36
CA GLY A 160 -4.10 7.06 4.18
C GLY A 160 -2.65 7.57 4.17
N LEU A 161 -2.27 8.43 5.11
CA LEU A 161 -0.93 9.03 5.10
C LEU A 161 0.19 8.01 5.41
N PRO A 162 1.42 8.22 4.89
CA PRO A 162 2.58 7.42 5.28
C PRO A 162 2.92 7.61 6.76
N THR A 163 3.39 6.53 7.40
CA THR A 163 3.83 6.48 8.81
C THR A 163 5.32 6.20 8.95
N THR A 164 5.98 5.82 7.86
CA THR A 164 7.43 5.65 7.76
C THR A 164 7.93 6.29 6.48
N ASN A 165 9.24 6.54 6.41
CA ASN A 165 9.92 6.69 5.13
C ASN A 165 9.91 5.38 4.34
N VAL A 166 10.26 5.43 3.07
CA VAL A 166 10.62 4.21 2.31
C VAL A 166 11.93 3.64 2.87
N GLU A 167 11.84 2.42 3.40
CA GLU A 167 12.92 1.69 4.07
C GLU A 167 13.39 0.51 3.21
N LYS A 168 14.69 0.20 3.25
CA LYS A 168 15.23 -1.02 2.62
C LYS A 168 14.88 -2.24 3.46
N VAL A 169 14.46 -3.32 2.81
CA VAL A 169 14.28 -4.65 3.44
C VAL A 169 14.75 -5.71 2.45
N GLY A 170 15.69 -6.58 2.85
CA GLY A 170 16.31 -7.55 1.92
C GLY A 170 16.82 -6.92 0.62
N ASN A 171 16.40 -7.48 -0.52
CA ASN A 171 16.66 -6.97 -1.87
C ASN A 171 15.58 -5.99 -2.39
N GLY A 172 14.64 -5.58 -1.54
CA GLY A 172 13.55 -4.68 -1.86
C GLY A 172 13.43 -3.51 -0.89
N ALA A 173 12.22 -2.97 -0.80
CA ALA A 173 11.89 -1.86 0.07
C ALA A 173 10.46 -1.99 0.61
N ARG A 174 10.15 -1.22 1.64
CA ARG A 174 8.81 -1.12 2.22
C ARG A 174 8.48 0.28 2.73
N GLN A 175 7.20 0.56 2.91
CA GLN A 175 6.72 1.76 3.58
C GLN A 175 5.40 1.47 4.31
N GLY A 176 5.26 1.97 5.54
CA GLY A 176 4.05 1.83 6.34
C GLY A 176 3.09 3.01 6.19
N PHE A 177 1.80 2.77 6.44
CA PHE A 177 0.71 3.73 6.24
C PHE A 177 -0.34 3.69 7.36
N GLN A 178 -1.12 4.77 7.50
CA GLN A 178 -2.09 4.99 8.59
C GLN A 178 -3.16 3.91 8.71
N GLN A 179 -3.55 3.26 7.61
CA GLN A 179 -4.59 2.23 7.65
C GLN A 179 -4.07 0.85 8.06
N ALA A 180 -2.97 0.77 8.81
CA ALA A 180 -2.30 -0.49 9.18
C ALA A 180 -1.91 -1.33 7.94
N THR A 181 -1.53 -0.62 6.88
CA THR A 181 -1.07 -1.18 5.61
C THR A 181 0.39 -0.87 5.37
N TRP A 182 1.00 -1.70 4.55
CA TRP A 182 2.36 -1.57 4.09
C TRP A 182 2.42 -1.76 2.59
N LEU A 183 3.14 -0.87 1.90
CA LEU A 183 3.65 -1.19 0.57
C LEU A 183 4.95 -1.96 0.71
N TYR A 184 5.11 -3.01 -0.09
CA TYR A 184 6.35 -3.75 -0.27
C TYR A 184 6.69 -3.76 -1.76
N SER A 185 7.93 -3.43 -2.09
CA SER A 185 8.45 -3.41 -3.46
C SER A 185 9.66 -4.33 -3.57
N ALA A 186 9.67 -5.18 -4.59
CA ALA A 186 10.86 -5.89 -5.04
C ALA A 186 10.86 -6.01 -6.57
N GLN A 187 12.04 -6.11 -7.16
CA GLN A 187 12.21 -6.07 -8.61
C GLN A 187 11.46 -7.21 -9.33
N ASP A 188 11.38 -8.40 -8.72
CA ASP A 188 10.79 -9.61 -9.29
C ASP A 188 9.31 -9.81 -8.94
N SER A 189 8.75 -8.94 -8.08
CA SER A 189 7.36 -8.99 -7.66
C SER A 189 6.57 -7.72 -7.99
N GLY A 190 7.24 -6.59 -8.27
CA GLY A 190 6.56 -5.30 -8.34
C GLY A 190 6.24 -4.75 -6.95
N ILE A 191 5.27 -3.84 -6.87
CA ILE A 191 4.87 -3.16 -5.63
C ILE A 191 3.43 -3.46 -5.21
N HIS A 192 3.31 -3.95 -3.97
CA HIS A 192 2.06 -4.48 -3.44
C HIS A 192 1.76 -3.93 -2.06
N TYR A 193 0.48 -3.59 -1.81
CA TYR A 193 0.02 -3.29 -0.46
C TYR A 193 -0.51 -4.55 0.23
N ILE A 194 -0.09 -4.76 1.46
CA ILE A 194 -0.58 -5.80 2.35
C ILE A 194 -0.83 -5.22 3.73
N GLY A 195 -1.62 -5.89 4.56
CA GLY A 195 -1.98 -5.38 5.88
C GLY A 195 -2.79 -6.38 6.68
N GLY A 196 -3.25 -5.92 7.85
CA GLY A 196 -4.03 -6.73 8.78
C GLY A 196 -3.34 -8.05 9.15
N ARG A 197 -4.13 -9.08 9.41
CA ARG A 197 -3.62 -10.37 9.87
C ARG A 197 -2.73 -11.10 8.87
N ILE A 198 -2.92 -10.85 7.58
CA ILE A 198 -2.06 -11.44 6.54
C ILE A 198 -0.62 -10.95 6.72
N HIS A 199 -0.45 -9.63 6.89
CA HIS A 199 0.88 -9.02 7.10
C HIS A 199 1.50 -9.46 8.43
N GLU A 200 0.72 -9.53 9.51
CA GLU A 200 1.18 -10.04 10.81
C GLU A 200 1.66 -11.50 10.73
N HIS A 201 0.85 -12.39 10.15
CA HIS A 201 1.18 -13.80 10.01
C HIS A 201 2.40 -14.04 9.13
N TRP A 202 2.53 -13.26 8.06
CA TRP A 202 3.69 -13.29 7.17
C TRP A 202 4.96 -12.78 7.85
N THR A 203 4.90 -11.65 8.56
CA THR A 203 6.07 -11.09 9.27
C THR A 203 6.55 -11.96 10.41
N GLN A 204 5.64 -12.62 11.16
CA GLN A 204 5.99 -13.60 12.20
C GLN A 204 6.79 -14.80 11.66
N ARG A 205 6.70 -15.07 10.35
CA ARG A 205 7.43 -16.15 9.66
C ARG A 205 8.74 -15.69 9.01
N GLY A 206 9.17 -14.46 9.27
CA GLY A 206 10.36 -13.86 8.69
C GLY A 206 10.08 -12.98 7.46
N GLY A 207 8.81 -12.75 7.11
CA GLY A 207 8.40 -11.80 6.08
C GLY A 207 9.12 -12.00 4.74
N ALA A 208 9.69 -10.92 4.20
CA ALA A 208 10.37 -10.89 2.91
C ALA A 208 11.62 -11.81 2.83
N GLU A 209 12.20 -12.17 3.97
CA GLU A 209 13.37 -13.06 4.05
C GLU A 209 12.97 -14.53 4.25
N SER A 210 11.68 -14.81 4.39
CA SER A 210 11.14 -16.17 4.57
C SER A 210 10.97 -16.92 3.25
N LYS A 211 10.46 -18.16 3.33
CA LYS A 211 10.04 -18.95 2.16
C LYS A 211 9.02 -18.23 1.27
N TYR A 212 8.26 -17.28 1.79
CA TYR A 212 7.27 -16.52 1.02
C TYR A 212 7.91 -15.47 0.10
N GLY A 213 9.09 -14.95 0.45
CA GLY A 213 9.62 -13.76 -0.22
C GLY A 213 8.67 -12.57 -0.12
N PHE A 214 8.77 -11.66 -1.09
CA PHE A 214 7.90 -10.50 -1.22
C PHE A 214 6.50 -10.88 -1.72
N PRO A 215 5.46 -10.11 -1.36
CA PRO A 215 4.12 -10.27 -1.94
C PRO A 215 4.17 -10.10 -3.45
N ARG A 216 3.36 -10.89 -4.17
CA ARG A 216 3.16 -10.83 -5.62
C ARG A 216 1.77 -10.33 -6.02
N SER A 217 0.93 -10.03 -5.03
CA SER A 217 -0.36 -9.38 -5.22
C SER A 217 -0.63 -8.40 -4.08
N ASP A 218 -1.49 -7.44 -4.37
CA ASP A 218 -2.25 -6.74 -3.33
C ASP A 218 -3.18 -7.71 -2.58
N ILE A 219 -3.86 -7.21 -1.54
CA ILE A 219 -4.94 -7.96 -0.88
C ILE A 219 -6.11 -8.15 -1.87
N ILE A 220 -6.43 -9.40 -2.20
CA ILE A 220 -7.53 -9.79 -3.10
C ILE A 220 -8.71 -10.38 -2.33
N ASN A 221 -9.93 -10.25 -2.86
CA ASN A 221 -11.13 -10.88 -2.32
C ASN A 221 -11.27 -12.33 -2.85
N VAL A 222 -11.51 -13.29 -1.96
CA VAL A 222 -11.61 -14.73 -2.29
C VAL A 222 -12.86 -15.42 -1.72
N ALA A 223 -13.85 -14.65 -1.24
CA ALA A 223 -14.98 -15.19 -0.48
C ALA A 223 -15.79 -16.26 -1.23
N SER A 224 -15.98 -16.11 -2.55
CA SER A 224 -16.69 -17.11 -3.37
C SER A 224 -15.94 -18.43 -3.49
N GLU A 225 -14.60 -18.39 -3.46
CA GLU A 225 -13.74 -19.53 -3.76
C GLU A 225 -13.46 -20.41 -2.55
N THR A 226 -13.58 -19.87 -1.34
CA THR A 226 -13.24 -20.57 -0.10
C THR A 226 -14.46 -21.12 0.63
N SER A 227 -15.62 -21.20 -0.03
CA SER A 227 -16.91 -21.51 0.62
C SER A 227 -17.24 -20.53 1.76
N GLY A 228 -16.76 -19.29 1.68
CA GLY A 228 -16.92 -18.25 2.71
C GLY A 228 -16.01 -18.39 3.93
N GLU A 229 -15.11 -19.38 3.98
CA GLU A 229 -14.18 -19.56 5.10
C GLU A 229 -13.17 -18.41 5.20
N PHE A 230 -12.71 -17.88 4.07
CA PHE A 230 -11.81 -16.73 3.99
C PHE A 230 -12.33 -15.72 2.97
N ASP A 231 -12.19 -14.43 3.25
CA ASP A 231 -12.63 -13.36 2.34
C ASP A 231 -11.47 -12.61 1.71
N ARG A 232 -10.23 -12.84 2.16
CA ARG A 232 -9.01 -12.17 1.69
C ARG A 232 -7.88 -13.14 1.42
N ALA A 233 -7.05 -12.81 0.46
CA ALA A 233 -5.76 -13.48 0.25
C ALA A 233 -4.67 -12.51 -0.22
N VAL A 234 -3.42 -12.91 -0.01
CA VAL A 234 -2.24 -12.35 -0.69
C VAL A 234 -1.45 -13.51 -1.28
N LEU A 235 -1.01 -13.34 -2.52
CA LEU A 235 -0.19 -14.29 -3.25
C LEU A 235 1.31 -13.97 -3.07
N PHE A 236 2.11 -15.02 -3.04
CA PHE A 236 3.56 -15.00 -2.87
C PHE A 236 4.20 -15.88 -3.94
N LYS A 237 5.54 -15.97 -3.94
CA LYS A 237 6.25 -16.87 -4.88
C LYS A 237 5.88 -18.34 -4.62
N ASP A 238 6.22 -19.20 -5.59
CA ASP A 238 6.03 -20.66 -5.50
C ASP A 238 4.57 -21.04 -5.20
N ASP A 239 3.63 -20.25 -5.75
CA ASP A 239 2.19 -20.42 -5.61
C ASP A 239 1.69 -20.42 -4.16
N LEU A 240 2.48 -19.86 -3.24
CA LEU A 240 2.09 -19.71 -1.85
C LEU A 240 1.07 -18.59 -1.69
N ALA A 241 0.09 -18.81 -0.81
CA ALA A 241 -0.89 -17.81 -0.43
C ALA A 241 -1.06 -17.78 1.09
N ILE A 242 -1.39 -16.60 1.62
CA ILE A 242 -1.92 -16.45 2.97
C ILE A 242 -3.33 -15.90 2.84
N LEU A 243 -4.28 -16.61 3.44
CA LEU A 243 -5.69 -16.25 3.45
C LEU A 243 -6.07 -15.71 4.83
N SER A 244 -6.98 -14.73 4.86
CA SER A 244 -7.59 -14.23 6.09
C SER A 244 -9.11 -14.14 5.93
N ASN A 245 -9.82 -14.27 7.04
CA ASN A 245 -11.21 -13.87 7.15
C ASN A 245 -11.28 -12.60 7.99
N SER A 246 -11.73 -11.50 7.37
CA SER A 246 -11.76 -10.21 8.02
C SER A 246 -12.78 -10.10 9.16
N GLN A 247 -13.76 -11.01 9.22
CA GLN A 247 -14.80 -11.03 10.24
C GLN A 247 -14.44 -11.95 11.42
N THR A 248 -13.93 -13.15 11.14
CA THR A 248 -13.63 -14.17 12.17
C THR A 248 -12.18 -14.15 12.62
N GLY A 249 -11.30 -13.61 11.78
CA GLY A 249 -9.88 -13.56 12.04
C GLY A 249 -9.09 -14.82 11.82
N LEU A 250 -9.70 -15.81 11.19
CA LEU A 250 -9.01 -17.00 10.75
C LEU A 250 -7.92 -16.62 9.75
N VAL A 251 -6.75 -17.24 9.89
CA VAL A 251 -5.63 -17.12 8.96
C VAL A 251 -5.15 -18.50 8.57
N SER A 252 -4.91 -18.73 7.29
CA SER A 252 -4.36 -19.99 6.79
C SER A 252 -3.29 -19.76 5.74
N GLU A 253 -2.34 -20.69 5.68
CA GLU A 253 -1.42 -20.82 4.55
C GLU A 253 -2.06 -21.76 3.52
N ALA A 254 -1.89 -21.47 2.23
CA ALA A 254 -2.25 -22.39 1.15
C ALA A 254 -1.17 -22.41 0.07
N SER A 255 -1.24 -23.41 -0.79
CA SER A 255 -0.47 -23.48 -2.03
C SER A 255 -1.45 -23.74 -3.17
N LEU A 256 -1.37 -22.93 -4.23
CA LEU A 256 -2.11 -23.12 -5.47
C LEU A 256 -1.36 -24.19 -6.29
N ALA A 257 -1.50 -25.46 -5.91
CA ALA A 257 -0.85 -26.52 -6.67
C ALA A 257 -1.42 -26.59 -8.09
N ALA A 258 -0.55 -26.70 -9.09
CA ALA A 258 -0.98 -27.02 -10.45
C ALA A 258 -1.72 -28.36 -10.43
N ALA A 259 -2.99 -28.36 -10.85
CA ALA A 259 -3.70 -29.59 -11.12
C ALA A 259 -2.95 -30.30 -12.26
N GLY A 260 -2.35 -31.45 -11.94
CA GLY A 260 -1.76 -32.35 -12.93
C GLY A 260 -2.80 -33.03 -13.78
#